data_AF-A0A7W0RE98-F1
#
_entry.id   AF-A0A7W0RE98-F1
#
_cell.length_a   1.000
_cell.length_b   1.000
_cell.length_c   1.000
_cell.angle_alpha   90.00
_cell.angle_beta   90.00
_cell.angle_gamma   90.00
#
_symmetry.space_group_name_H-M   'P 1'
#
loop_
_entity.id
_entity.type
_entity.pdbx_description
1 polymer ?
#
loop_
_entity_poly.entity_id
_entity_poly.type
_entity_poly.pdbx_seq_one_letter_code
_entity_poly.pdbx_strand_id
1 'polypeptide(L)'
;APGCTVAFFEYAGQPVDSFSKPAGMPYPQAAQFDHLALHLADEESLLRLRDRLKTHGCEVTDVVDHGFLRSIYFNDNNGIALEASWWVLDPTARPADYGDDRLFSDPDPVLAWRELREDGALERTVATHLVDEVTRDLYRPGA
;
A
#
# COMPACT_ATOMS: atom_id res chain seq x y z
N ALA A 1 17.85 12.49 -2.37
CA ALA A 1 17.13 11.63 -1.42
C ALA A 1 16.72 10.37 -2.16
N PRO A 2 16.73 9.17 -1.57
CA PRO A 2 16.12 8.03 -2.24
C PRO A 2 14.62 8.31 -2.31
N GLY A 3 14.14 8.68 -3.49
CA GLY A 3 12.71 8.84 -3.75
C GLY A 3 12.10 7.48 -4.09
N CYS A 4 10.86 7.26 -3.67
CA CYS A 4 10.05 6.17 -4.19
C CYS A 4 9.35 6.66 -5.47
N THR A 5 9.49 5.90 -6.56
CA THR A 5 8.78 6.19 -7.82
C THR A 5 7.60 5.24 -7.93
N VAL A 6 6.41 5.79 -8.18
CA VAL A 6 5.22 5.02 -8.56
C VAL A 6 4.98 5.28 -10.04
N ALA A 7 4.84 4.21 -10.83
CA ALA A 7 4.46 4.28 -12.24
C ALA A 7 3.12 3.57 -12.42
N PHE A 8 2.22 4.19 -13.18
CA PHE A 8 0.92 3.64 -13.53
C PHE A 8 0.58 4.03 -14.97
N PHE A 9 -0.39 3.34 -15.56
CA PHE A 9 -0.89 3.62 -16.90
C PHE A 9 -2.33 4.09 -16.83
N GLU A 10 -2.64 5.15 -17.56
CA GLU A 10 -4.00 5.55 -17.86
C GLU A 10 -4.36 5.01 -19.25
N TYR A 11 -5.50 4.33 -19.34
CA TYR A 11 -5.99 3.78 -20.61
C TYR A 11 -6.82 4.82 -21.36
N ALA A 12 -6.17 5.63 -22.19
CA ALA A 12 -6.85 6.61 -23.02
C ALA A 12 -7.63 5.95 -24.18
N GLY A 13 -8.92 6.26 -24.30
CA GLY A 13 -9.76 5.83 -25.43
C GLY A 13 -10.15 4.34 -25.44
N GLN A 14 -9.86 3.61 -24.37
CA GLN A 14 -10.36 2.24 -24.18
C GLN A 14 -11.61 2.27 -23.30
N PRO A 15 -12.61 1.41 -23.56
CA PRO A 15 -13.76 1.27 -22.68
C PRO A 15 -13.31 0.58 -21.39
N VAL A 16 -12.99 1.37 -20.37
CA VAL A 16 -12.71 0.91 -19.01
C VAL A 16 -13.85 1.37 -18.13
N ASP A 17 -14.47 0.44 -17.41
CA ASP A 17 -15.46 0.78 -16.40
C ASP A 17 -14.77 1.54 -15.26
N SER A 18 -15.28 2.72 -14.94
CA SER A 18 -14.82 3.51 -13.79
C SER A 18 -15.83 3.38 -12.66
N PHE A 19 -15.31 3.25 -11.44
CA PHE A 19 -16.12 3.29 -10.23
C PHE A 19 -15.30 3.92 -9.11
N SER A 20 -15.99 4.53 -8.16
CA SER A 20 -15.38 4.96 -6.90
C SER A 20 -15.87 4.04 -5.80
N LYS A 21 -14.94 3.54 -4.98
CA LYS A 21 -15.29 2.84 -3.73
C LYS A 21 -15.10 3.79 -2.54
N PRO A 22 -15.79 3.55 -1.42
CA PRO A 22 -15.47 4.24 -0.18
C PRO A 22 -14.03 3.93 0.23
N ALA A 23 -13.17 4.96 0.28
CA ALA A 23 -11.77 4.78 0.64
C ALA A 23 -11.63 4.34 2.11
N GLY A 24 -10.72 3.41 2.38
CA GLY A 24 -10.52 2.85 3.73
C GLY A 24 -11.57 1.82 4.19
N MET A 25 -12.50 1.39 3.32
CA MET A 25 -13.55 0.43 3.67
C MET A 25 -13.56 -0.78 2.73
N PRO A 26 -13.86 -2.00 3.22
CA PRO A 26 -14.09 -3.18 2.37
C PRO A 26 -15.25 -2.95 1.39
N TYR A 27 -15.10 -3.41 0.14
CA TYR A 27 -16.09 -3.20 -0.91
C TYR A 27 -16.31 -4.46 -1.77
N PRO A 28 -17.55 -4.88 -2.08
CA PRO A 28 -17.81 -6.12 -2.81
C PRO A 28 -17.25 -6.17 -4.23
N GLN A 29 -17.11 -5.01 -4.88
CA GLN A 29 -16.54 -4.88 -6.23
C GLN A 29 -15.06 -4.46 -6.17
N ALA A 30 -14.36 -4.78 -5.07
CA ALA A 30 -12.96 -4.40 -4.90
C ALA A 30 -12.10 -4.93 -6.05
N ALA A 31 -11.30 -4.04 -6.65
CA ALA A 31 -10.23 -4.43 -7.52
C ALA A 31 -9.16 -5.18 -6.71
N GLN A 32 -8.36 -6.02 -7.38
CA GLN A 32 -7.22 -6.71 -6.76
C GLN A 32 -6.24 -5.74 -6.07
N PHE A 33 -6.19 -4.50 -6.55
CA PHE A 33 -5.47 -3.39 -5.95
C PHE A 33 -6.47 -2.43 -5.27
N ASP A 34 -6.38 -2.31 -3.95
CA ASP A 34 -7.38 -1.58 -3.16
C ASP A 34 -7.12 -0.07 -3.08
N HIS A 35 -5.90 0.35 -2.71
CA HIS A 35 -5.50 1.74 -2.58
C HIS A 35 -3.97 1.92 -2.61
N LEU A 36 -3.52 3.16 -2.84
CA LEU A 36 -2.12 3.55 -2.73
C LEU A 36 -1.91 4.40 -1.47
N ALA A 37 -1.00 3.97 -0.58
CA ALA A 37 -0.61 4.73 0.60
C ALA A 37 0.66 5.57 0.37
N LEU A 38 0.61 6.84 0.76
CA LEU A 38 1.68 7.82 0.64
C LEU A 38 2.19 8.21 2.02
N HIS A 39 3.47 7.95 2.27
CA HIS A 39 4.13 8.27 3.53
C HIS A 39 4.38 9.78 3.69
N LEU A 40 4.02 10.31 4.85
CA LEU A 40 4.29 11.67 5.30
C LEU A 40 5.28 11.65 6.47
N ALA A 41 6.04 12.74 6.61
CA ALA A 41 7.11 12.84 7.60
C ALA A 41 6.62 12.77 9.06
N ASP A 42 5.44 13.35 9.35
CA ASP A 42 4.93 13.53 10.71
C ASP A 42 3.40 13.77 10.75
N GLU A 43 2.86 13.80 11.97
CA GLU A 43 1.46 14.06 12.24
C GLU A 43 1.01 15.45 11.77
N GLU A 44 1.86 16.47 11.92
CA GLU A 44 1.53 17.83 11.48
C GLU A 44 1.28 17.87 9.97
N SER A 45 2.12 17.16 9.20
CA SER A 45 1.98 17.03 7.75
C SER A 45 0.69 16.31 7.37
N LEU A 46 0.28 15.28 8.13
CA LEU A 46 -1.00 14.59 7.94
C LEU A 46 -2.18 15.54 8.16
N LEU A 47 -2.19 16.27 9.28
CA LEU A 47 -3.27 17.21 9.62
C LEU A 47 -3.35 18.35 8.61
N ARG A 48 -2.20 18.91 8.21
CA ARG A 48 -2.12 19.97 7.19
C ARG A 48 -2.64 19.51 5.83
N LEU A 49 -2.34 18.27 5.42
CA LEU A 49 -2.87 17.71 4.17
C LEU A 49 -4.39 17.52 4.26
N ARG A 50 -4.90 16.97 5.36
CA ARG A 50 -6.33 16.80 5.59
C ARG A 50 -7.07 18.13 5.53
N ASP A 51 -6.57 19.16 6.20
CA ASP A 51 -7.20 20.48 6.21
C ASP A 51 -7.17 21.13 4.83
N ARG A 52 -6.08 20.96 4.08
CA ARG A 52 -5.99 21.38 2.68
C ARG A 52 -7.06 20.70 1.82
N LEU A 53 -7.23 19.37 1.93
CA LEU A 53 -8.25 18.62 1.20
C LEU A 53 -9.66 19.15 1.51
N LYS A 54 -9.98 19.32 2.81
CA LYS A 54 -11.28 19.86 3.26
C LYS A 54 -11.53 21.27 2.73
N THR A 55 -10.52 22.13 2.73
CA THR A 55 -10.62 23.53 2.25
C THR A 55 -10.94 23.60 0.75
N HIS A 56 -10.57 22.56 -0.01
CA HIS A 56 -10.85 22.45 -1.45
C HIS A 56 -12.08 21.60 -1.77
N GLY A 57 -12.88 21.23 -0.76
CA GLY A 57 -14.10 20.45 -0.95
C GLY A 57 -13.86 18.98 -1.31
N CYS A 58 -12.64 18.47 -1.10
CA CYS A 58 -12.37 17.05 -1.28
C CYS A 58 -12.94 16.25 -0.10
N GLU A 59 -13.60 15.13 -0.40
CA GLU A 59 -14.02 14.18 0.62
C GLU A 59 -12.78 13.48 1.21
N VAL A 60 -12.63 13.54 2.52
CA VAL A 60 -11.52 12.92 3.26
C VAL A 60 -12.02 12.45 4.62
N THR A 61 -11.54 11.30 5.07
CA THR A 61 -11.89 10.77 6.39
C THR A 61 -11.34 11.64 7.52
N ASP A 62 -11.82 11.38 8.73
CA ASP A 62 -11.05 11.74 9.92
C ASP A 62 -9.78 10.89 10.02
N VAL A 63 -8.89 11.24 10.95
CA VAL A 63 -7.68 10.47 11.20
C VAL A 63 -8.07 9.11 11.76
N VAL A 64 -7.62 8.05 11.09
CA VAL A 64 -7.77 6.67 11.53
C VAL A 64 -6.49 6.25 12.25
N ASP A 65 -6.63 5.69 13.46
CA ASP A 65 -5.50 5.22 14.25
C ASP A 65 -5.40 3.69 14.15
N HIS A 66 -4.30 3.21 13.56
CA HIS A 66 -3.96 1.80 13.40
C HIS A 66 -2.92 1.32 14.44
N GLY A 67 -2.66 2.11 15.48
CA GLY A 67 -1.69 1.84 16.54
C GLY A 67 -0.26 2.23 16.16
N PHE A 68 0.29 1.63 15.10
CA PHE A 68 1.65 1.91 14.61
C PHE A 68 1.69 2.94 13.47
N LEU A 69 0.53 3.26 12.90
CA LEU A 69 0.33 4.19 11.80
C LEU A 69 -0.94 5.01 12.06
N ARG A 70 -0.91 6.29 11.69
CA ARG A 70 -2.14 7.09 11.56
C ARG A 70 -2.30 7.55 10.12
N SER A 71 -3.54 7.49 9.63
CA SER A 71 -3.83 7.71 8.22
C SER A 71 -5.10 8.53 8.01
N ILE A 72 -5.23 9.07 6.79
CA ILE A 72 -6.47 9.63 6.23
C ILE A 72 -6.69 9.00 4.86
N TYR A 73 -7.96 8.82 4.48
CA TYR A 73 -8.35 8.24 3.21
C TYR A 73 -9.14 9.24 2.36
N PHE A 74 -8.89 9.26 1.06
CA PHE A 74 -9.55 10.12 0.07
C PHE A 74 -9.46 9.48 -1.32
N ASN A 75 -10.11 10.07 -2.32
CA ASN A 75 -10.00 9.64 -3.72
C ASN A 75 -9.34 10.72 -4.58
N ASP A 76 -8.67 10.30 -5.65
CA ASP A 76 -8.30 11.22 -6.73
C ASP A 76 -9.50 11.57 -7.62
N ASN A 77 -9.28 12.37 -8.66
CA ASN A 77 -10.33 12.76 -9.61
C ASN A 77 -10.78 11.64 -10.56
N ASN A 78 -10.15 10.47 -10.52
CA ASN A 78 -10.47 9.28 -11.32
C ASN A 78 -11.08 8.16 -10.47
N GLY A 79 -11.30 8.38 -9.16
CA GLY A 79 -11.85 7.38 -8.24
C GLY A 79 -10.82 6.40 -7.67
N ILE A 80 -9.52 6.66 -7.83
CA ILE A 80 -8.45 5.88 -7.21
C ILE A 80 -8.44 6.19 -5.71
N ALA A 81 -8.59 5.16 -4.89
CA ALA A 81 -8.49 5.29 -3.44
C ALA A 81 -7.03 5.55 -3.03
N LEU A 82 -6.83 6.61 -2.25
CA LEU A 82 -5.55 7.05 -1.73
C LEU A 82 -5.59 7.06 -0.21
N GLU A 83 -4.45 6.72 0.38
CA GLU A 83 -4.16 6.90 1.79
C GLU A 83 -2.97 7.86 1.92
N ALA A 84 -3.04 8.79 2.87
CA ALA A 84 -1.85 9.50 3.34
C ALA A 84 -1.64 9.16 4.80
N SER A 85 -0.41 8.81 5.17
CA SER A 85 -0.17 8.27 6.50
C SER A 85 1.24 8.52 7.01
N TRP A 86 1.42 8.48 8.32
CA TRP A 86 2.72 8.62 8.97
C TRP A 86 2.89 7.55 10.04
N TRP A 87 4.14 7.12 10.24
CA TRP A 87 4.48 6.08 11.20
C TRP A 87 4.54 6.65 12.61
N VAL A 88 3.65 6.19 13.49
CA VAL A 88 3.78 6.38 14.94
C VAL A 88 4.93 5.52 15.47
N LEU A 89 5.05 4.32 14.91
CA LEU A 89 6.14 3.38 15.11
C LEU A 89 6.59 2.89 13.72
N ASP A 90 7.77 3.32 13.28
CA ASP A 90 8.29 3.00 11.94
C ASP A 90 8.90 1.58 11.90
N PRO A 91 8.27 0.62 11.20
CA PRO A 91 8.79 -0.75 11.10
C PRO A 91 10.02 -0.85 10.19
N THR A 92 10.34 0.19 9.42
CA THR A 92 11.43 0.24 8.44
C THR A 92 12.67 0.98 8.94
N ALA A 93 12.56 1.71 10.05
CA ALA A 93 13.65 2.46 10.67
C ALA A 93 14.77 1.57 11.24
N ARG A 94 14.53 0.26 11.34
CA ARG A 94 15.47 -0.75 11.84
C ARG A 94 15.27 -2.07 11.09
N PRO A 95 16.26 -2.99 11.11
CA PRO A 95 16.04 -4.35 10.64
C PRO A 95 14.81 -4.97 11.32
N ALA A 96 14.06 -5.78 10.56
CA ALA A 96 12.87 -6.44 11.06
C ALA A 96 13.20 -7.30 12.28
N ASP A 97 12.37 -7.18 13.30
CA ASP A 97 12.46 -7.91 14.56
C ASP A 97 11.15 -8.65 14.76
N TYR A 98 11.13 -9.91 14.35
CA TYR A 98 9.93 -10.76 14.37
C TYR A 98 9.47 -11.13 15.79
N GLY A 99 10.20 -10.71 16.83
CA GLY A 99 9.78 -10.77 18.22
C GLY A 99 9.07 -9.51 18.72
N ASP A 100 8.94 -8.45 17.91
CA ASP A 100 8.22 -7.24 18.29
C ASP A 100 6.70 -7.45 18.24
N ASP A 101 6.12 -7.82 19.37
CA ASP A 101 4.68 -8.06 19.54
C ASP A 101 3.81 -6.81 19.27
N ARG A 102 4.38 -5.62 19.05
CA ARG A 102 3.63 -4.42 18.63
C ARG A 102 3.40 -4.37 17.13
N LEU A 103 4.25 -5.05 16.35
CA LEU A 103 4.23 -5.09 14.88
C LEU A 103 3.84 -6.48 14.35
N PHE A 104 4.12 -7.54 15.11
CA PHE A 104 3.90 -8.94 14.72
C PHE A 104 3.00 -9.68 15.73
N SER A 105 1.80 -9.15 15.95
CA SER A 105 0.87 -9.64 16.98
C SER A 105 -0.25 -10.56 16.46
N ASP A 106 -0.15 -11.02 15.21
CA ASP A 106 -1.16 -11.90 14.62
C ASP A 106 -1.22 -13.22 15.44
N PRO A 107 -2.38 -13.59 16.03
CA PRO A 107 -2.49 -14.83 16.78
C PRO A 107 -2.36 -16.10 15.91
N ASP A 108 -2.56 -15.99 14.59
CA ASP A 108 -2.36 -17.08 13.64
C ASP A 108 -1.55 -16.63 12.41
N PRO A 109 -0.23 -16.40 12.58
CA PRO A 109 0.59 -15.85 11.53
C PRO A 109 0.84 -16.86 10.42
N VAL A 110 0.96 -16.35 9.19
CA VAL A 110 1.32 -17.13 8.00
C VAL A 110 2.65 -17.87 8.16
N LEU A 111 2.80 -18.99 7.47
CA LEU A 111 3.99 -19.86 7.56
C LEU A 111 5.31 -19.10 7.33
N ALA A 112 5.35 -18.22 6.33
CA ALA A 112 6.56 -17.45 6.00
C ALA A 112 7.08 -16.62 7.19
N TRP A 113 6.17 -16.09 8.02
CA TRP A 113 6.58 -15.37 9.23
C TRP A 113 7.16 -16.34 10.27
N ARG A 114 6.60 -17.54 10.41
CA ARG A 114 7.10 -18.56 11.36
C ARG A 114 8.52 -18.98 11.00
N GLU A 115 8.76 -19.27 9.71
CA GLU A 115 10.09 -19.56 9.15
C GLU A 115 11.08 -18.41 9.44
N LEU A 116 10.68 -17.16 9.17
CA LEU A 116 11.54 -15.99 9.42
C LEU A 116 11.83 -15.75 10.91
N ARG A 117 10.88 -16.04 11.79
CA ARG A 117 11.05 -15.89 13.25
C ARG A 117 11.94 -16.98 13.84
N GLU A 118 11.77 -18.22 13.41
CA GLU A 118 12.46 -19.39 13.98
C GLU A 118 13.85 -19.59 13.35
N ASP A 119 13.93 -19.50 12.02
CA ASP A 119 15.13 -19.86 11.25
C ASP A 119 15.87 -18.64 10.68
N GLY A 120 15.23 -17.46 10.66
CA GLY A 120 15.82 -16.24 10.09
C GLY A 120 15.86 -16.22 8.55
N ALA A 121 15.27 -17.21 7.89
CA ALA A 121 15.23 -17.35 6.44
C ALA A 121 13.94 -18.05 5.99
N LEU A 122 13.57 -17.87 4.72
CA LEU A 122 12.44 -18.58 4.11
C LEU A 122 12.92 -19.89 3.50
N GLU A 123 12.17 -20.98 3.73
CA GLU A 123 12.43 -22.27 3.09
C GLU A 123 11.99 -22.24 1.62
N ARG A 124 10.85 -21.59 1.34
CA ARG A 124 10.30 -21.47 -0.02
C ARG A 124 9.54 -20.15 -0.22
N THR A 125 9.50 -19.69 -1.46
CA THR A 125 8.68 -18.55 -1.88
C THR A 125 7.56 -18.99 -2.81
N VAL A 126 6.52 -18.16 -2.95
CA VAL A 126 5.44 -18.43 -3.89
C VAL A 126 5.92 -18.29 -5.34
N ALA A 127 5.44 -19.17 -6.22
CA ALA A 127 5.66 -19.06 -7.66
C ALA A 127 4.56 -18.20 -8.30
N THR A 128 4.97 -17.28 -9.17
CA THR A 128 4.06 -16.44 -9.98
C THR A 128 4.31 -16.68 -11.46
N HIS A 129 3.31 -16.47 -12.31
CA HIS A 129 3.44 -16.55 -13.76
C HIS A 129 2.90 -15.28 -14.42
N LEU A 130 3.50 -14.87 -15.53
CA LEU A 130 2.96 -13.82 -16.38
C LEU A 130 1.78 -14.39 -17.19
N VAL A 131 0.74 -13.61 -17.36
CA VAL A 131 -0.37 -13.94 -18.25
C VAL A 131 -0.01 -13.43 -19.65
N ASP A 132 0.10 -14.35 -20.61
CA ASP A 132 0.34 -14.11 -22.04
C ASP A 132 1.67 -13.39 -22.41
N GLU A 133 2.77 -14.13 -22.57
CA GLU A 133 4.06 -13.53 -22.96
C GLU A 133 4.18 -13.20 -24.45
N VAL A 134 4.44 -11.92 -24.74
CA VAL A 134 5.43 -11.50 -25.75
C VAL A 134 6.38 -10.47 -25.12
N THR A 135 6.98 -10.80 -23.98
CA THR A 135 8.06 -9.99 -23.41
C THR A 135 9.39 -10.64 -23.75
N ARG A 136 10.12 -10.06 -24.71
CA ARG A 136 11.51 -10.44 -24.97
C ARG A 136 12.37 -9.98 -23.80
N ASP A 137 12.97 -10.92 -23.09
CA ASP A 137 13.97 -10.61 -22.07
C ASP A 137 15.18 -9.97 -22.74
N LEU A 138 15.36 -8.66 -22.52
CA LEU A 138 16.47 -7.89 -23.08
C LEU A 138 17.84 -8.37 -22.56
N TYR A 139 17.88 -9.09 -21.44
CA TYR A 139 19.07 -9.62 -20.80
C TYR A 139 19.23 -11.14 -20.96
N ARG A 140 18.24 -11.83 -21.53
CA ARG A 140 18.36 -13.20 -22.07
C ARG A 140 17.93 -13.24 -23.54
N PRO A 141 18.80 -12.83 -24.47
CA PRO A 141 18.53 -12.99 -25.89
C PRO A 141 18.45 -14.49 -26.23
N GLY A 142 17.28 -14.97 -26.68
CA GLY A 142 17.09 -16.33 -27.21
C GLY A 142 16.36 -17.33 -26.31
N ALA A 143 15.81 -16.89 -25.18
CA ALA A 143 14.75 -17.61 -24.48
C ALA A 143 13.42 -17.48 -25.22
#